data_AF-A0A168CRC1-F1
#
_entry.id   AF-A0A168CRC1-F1
#
_cell.length_a   1.000
_cell.length_b   1.000
_cell.length_c   1.000
_cell.angle_alpha   90.00
_cell.angle_beta   90.00
_cell.angle_gamma   90.00
#
_symmetry.space_group_name_H-M   'P 1'
#
loop_
_entity.id
_entity.type
_entity.pdbx_description
1 polymer ?
#
loop_
_entity_poly.entity_id
_entity_poly.type
_entity_poly.pdbx_seq_one_letter_code
_entity_poly.pdbx_strand_id
1 'polypeptide(L)'
;MAEAQQYVTSQLFGGAMSVELPEGMSDVSDLRQVPDHQEVFAHSVSPFSVIIELAERVKPEDAGSADGKEDADSKCALYHLEEICRLGGDTYEILEDIHPVKLSKIDAPAFAADARFKSAAKPSQSAGTAAGIRGALTEKSDATQFLLIRLKEQTTDIVVTITLDEGEPEEADKMRRKCAGYMAHIQETLQIHDWKLFG
;
A
#
# COMPACT_ATOMS: atom_id res chain seq x y z
N MET A 1 -13.89 27.86 -2.25
CA MET A 1 -14.46 26.73 -1.50
C MET A 1 -13.63 25.53 -1.91
N ALA A 2 -12.97 24.83 -0.98
CA ALA A 2 -12.25 23.60 -1.32
C ALA A 2 -13.31 22.57 -1.72
N GLU A 3 -13.16 21.91 -2.86
CA GLU A 3 -14.00 20.76 -3.21
C GLU A 3 -13.84 19.70 -2.12
N ALA A 4 -14.96 19.19 -1.61
CA ALA A 4 -14.94 18.11 -0.65
C ALA A 4 -14.42 16.86 -1.34
N GLN A 5 -13.50 16.14 -0.69
CA GLN A 5 -13.03 14.86 -1.17
C GLN A 5 -14.22 13.89 -1.27
N GLN A 6 -14.48 13.39 -2.48
CA GLN A 6 -15.49 12.35 -2.70
C GLN A 6 -14.85 10.97 -2.67
N TYR A 7 -15.66 9.99 -2.28
CA TYR A 7 -15.28 8.59 -2.21
C TYR A 7 -16.33 7.74 -2.93
N VAL A 8 -15.87 6.64 -3.51
CA VAL A 8 -16.70 5.67 -4.24
C VAL A 8 -16.51 4.30 -3.62
N THR A 9 -17.60 3.58 -3.37
CA THR A 9 -17.55 2.21 -2.89
C THR A 9 -17.07 1.27 -3.99
N SER A 10 -15.96 0.58 -3.76
CA SER A 10 -15.42 -0.48 -4.58
C SER A 10 -15.76 -1.85 -3.98
N GLN A 11 -16.23 -2.77 -4.81
CA GLN A 11 -16.38 -4.18 -4.46
C GLN A 11 -15.03 -4.87 -4.68
N LEU A 12 -14.67 -5.77 -3.77
CA LEU A 12 -13.40 -6.50 -3.77
C LEU A 12 -13.70 -8.00 -3.74
N PHE A 13 -12.88 -8.79 -4.43
CA PHE A 13 -12.92 -10.26 -4.45
C PHE A 13 -14.32 -10.78 -4.76
N GLY A 14 -14.89 -10.32 -5.87
CA GLY A 14 -16.25 -10.70 -6.29
C GLY A 14 -17.38 -10.19 -5.37
N GLY A 15 -17.10 -9.16 -4.56
CA GLY A 15 -18.06 -8.56 -3.62
C GLY A 15 -18.06 -9.20 -2.23
N ALA A 16 -17.14 -10.13 -1.95
CA ALA A 16 -16.96 -10.67 -0.61
C ALA A 16 -16.46 -9.60 0.39
N MET A 17 -15.82 -8.55 -0.11
CA MET A 17 -15.38 -7.38 0.65
C MET A 17 -15.76 -6.09 -0.08
N SER A 18 -15.77 -4.97 0.64
CA SER A 18 -15.87 -3.65 0.01
C SER A 18 -15.09 -2.60 0.78
N VAL A 19 -14.71 -1.53 0.10
CA VAL A 19 -14.03 -0.36 0.68
C VAL A 19 -14.45 0.89 -0.05
N GLU A 20 -14.36 2.05 0.59
CA GLU A 20 -14.50 3.32 -0.12
C GLU A 20 -13.13 3.88 -0.49
N LEU A 21 -12.90 4.12 -1.78
CA LEU A 21 -11.66 4.72 -2.30
C LEU A 21 -11.93 6.14 -2.81
N PRO A 22 -10.91 7.01 -2.88
CA PRO A 22 -11.05 8.33 -3.47
C PRO A 22 -11.66 8.26 -4.87
N GLU A 23 -12.47 9.26 -5.23
CA GLU A 23 -12.94 9.39 -6.61
C GLU A 23 -11.76 9.45 -7.60
N GLY A 24 -11.93 8.86 -8.78
CA GLY A 24 -10.91 8.84 -9.83
C GLY A 24 -9.99 7.62 -9.82
N MET A 25 -10.19 6.70 -8.86
CA MET A 25 -9.57 5.37 -8.85
C MET A 25 -10.24 4.45 -9.86
N SER A 26 -9.45 3.64 -10.56
CA SER A 26 -9.93 2.63 -11.51
C SER A 26 -9.22 1.31 -11.26
N ASP A 27 -9.98 0.22 -11.27
CA ASP A 27 -9.42 -1.13 -11.25
C ASP A 27 -8.60 -1.37 -12.52
N VAL A 28 -7.39 -1.90 -12.37
CA VAL A 28 -6.47 -2.16 -13.48
C VAL A 28 -6.58 -3.59 -14.03
N SER A 29 -7.46 -4.43 -13.46
CA SER A 29 -7.73 -5.80 -13.92
C SER A 29 -8.18 -5.86 -15.39
N ASP A 30 -8.85 -4.81 -15.88
CA ASP A 30 -9.22 -4.64 -17.29
C ASP A 30 -8.02 -4.40 -18.23
N LEU A 31 -6.90 -3.91 -17.68
CA LEU A 31 -5.71 -3.53 -18.44
C LEU A 31 -4.62 -4.60 -18.41
N ARG A 32 -4.52 -5.33 -17.30
CA ARG A 32 -3.51 -6.38 -17.08
C ARG A 32 -4.06 -7.44 -16.15
N GLN A 33 -3.52 -8.65 -16.25
CA GLN A 33 -3.79 -9.67 -15.24
C GLN A 33 -3.28 -9.22 -13.87
N VAL A 34 -4.16 -9.29 -12.89
CA VAL A 34 -3.88 -9.12 -11.47
C VAL A 34 -4.08 -10.49 -10.82
N PRO A 35 -3.18 -10.93 -9.92
CA PRO A 35 -3.38 -12.19 -9.19
C PRO A 35 -4.71 -12.22 -8.44
N ASP A 36 -5.36 -13.37 -8.36
CA ASP A 36 -6.71 -13.49 -7.74
C ASP A 36 -6.78 -13.07 -6.27
N HIS A 37 -5.63 -13.06 -5.57
CA HIS A 37 -5.52 -12.61 -4.18
C HIS A 37 -5.18 -11.12 -4.05
N GLN A 38 -5.19 -10.36 -5.16
CA GLN A 38 -4.90 -8.93 -5.19
C GLN A 38 -6.01 -8.17 -5.92
N GLU A 39 -6.31 -6.98 -5.41
CA GLU A 39 -7.14 -5.96 -6.05
C GLU A 39 -6.30 -4.69 -6.21
N VAL A 40 -6.17 -4.19 -7.44
CA VAL A 40 -5.24 -3.10 -7.74
C VAL A 40 -5.99 -1.95 -8.41
N PHE A 41 -5.95 -0.79 -7.77
CA PHE A 41 -6.57 0.43 -8.26
C PHE A 41 -5.50 1.48 -8.55
N ALA A 42 -5.59 2.15 -9.69
CA ALA A 42 -4.74 3.30 -10.02
C ALA A 42 -5.59 4.56 -10.11
N HIS A 43 -5.06 5.68 -9.59
CA HIS A 43 -5.72 6.96 -9.78
C HIS A 43 -5.45 7.50 -11.20
N SER A 44 -6.49 7.99 -11.86
CA SER A 44 -6.44 8.46 -13.26
C SER A 44 -5.58 9.72 -13.50
N VAL A 45 -5.53 10.61 -12.51
CA VAL A 45 -4.80 11.90 -12.59
C VAL A 45 -3.62 12.01 -11.62
N SER A 46 -3.84 11.75 -10.32
CA SER A 46 -2.80 11.78 -9.28
C SER A 46 -1.88 10.56 -9.37
N PRO A 47 -0.59 10.70 -9.02
CA PRO A 47 0.40 9.63 -9.18
C PRO A 47 0.40 8.65 -8.00
N PHE A 48 -0.76 8.08 -7.64
CA PHE A 48 -0.84 7.06 -6.60
C PHE A 48 -1.72 5.88 -7.00
N SER A 49 -1.45 4.74 -6.38
CA SER A 49 -2.22 3.50 -6.52
C SER A 49 -2.56 2.91 -5.16
N VAL A 50 -3.63 2.12 -5.12
CA VAL A 50 -4.04 1.35 -3.95
C VAL A 50 -3.99 -0.14 -4.30
N ILE A 51 -3.33 -0.93 -3.48
CA ILE A 51 -3.34 -2.40 -3.59
C ILE A 51 -3.93 -2.97 -2.32
N ILE A 52 -4.85 -3.92 -2.47
CA ILE A 52 -5.42 -4.70 -1.38
C ILE A 52 -5.12 -6.16 -1.67
N GLU A 53 -4.39 -6.80 -0.77
CA GLU A 53 -3.86 -8.15 -0.95
C GLU A 53 -4.27 -9.07 0.19
N LEU A 54 -4.62 -10.31 -0.16
CA LEU A 54 -4.84 -11.40 0.78
C LEU A 54 -3.56 -12.24 0.84
N ALA A 55 -2.80 -12.08 1.91
CA ALA A 55 -1.56 -12.81 2.15
C ALA A 55 -1.76 -13.95 3.15
N GLU A 56 -0.89 -14.96 3.09
CA GLU A 56 -0.80 -15.94 4.16
C GLU A 56 -0.38 -15.25 5.46
N ARG A 57 -0.96 -15.68 6.58
CA ARG A 57 -0.62 -15.12 7.89
C ARG A 57 0.82 -15.44 8.26
N VAL A 58 1.63 -14.40 8.40
CA VAL A 58 3.03 -14.53 8.85
C VAL A 58 3.05 -14.93 10.33
N LYS A 59 3.81 -15.97 10.67
CA LYS A 59 4.00 -16.35 12.07
C LYS A 59 5.11 -15.50 12.69
N PRO A 60 5.04 -15.20 13.98
CA PRO A 60 6.09 -14.43 14.66
C PRO A 60 7.49 -15.06 14.60
N GLU A 61 7.56 -16.39 14.44
CA GLU A 61 8.81 -17.13 14.25
C GLU A 61 9.43 -16.94 12.86
N ASP A 62 8.61 -16.64 11.85
CA ASP A 62 9.03 -16.42 10.46
C ASP A 62 9.33 -14.93 10.19
N ALA A 63 8.78 -14.02 11.00
CA ALA A 63 8.90 -12.57 10.87
C ALA A 63 10.32 -11.99 11.11
N GLY A 64 11.28 -12.84 11.48
CA GLY A 64 12.66 -12.42 11.77
C GLY A 64 12.82 -11.71 13.12
N SER A 65 14.07 -11.32 13.41
CA SER A 65 14.45 -10.70 14.69
C SER A 65 14.35 -9.19 14.60
N ALA A 66 13.17 -8.62 14.86
CA ALA A 66 13.14 -7.25 15.36
C ALA A 66 13.90 -7.17 16.70
N ASP A 67 14.45 -6.00 17.05
CA ASP A 67 15.38 -5.71 18.16
C ASP A 67 14.83 -5.98 19.60
N GLY A 68 13.90 -6.93 19.74
CA GLY A 68 13.44 -7.51 20.99
C GLY A 68 12.39 -6.70 21.73
N LYS A 69 11.97 -5.54 21.18
CA LYS A 69 11.05 -4.60 21.85
C LYS A 69 9.60 -4.67 21.37
N GLU A 70 9.36 -5.22 20.19
CA GLU A 70 8.03 -5.31 19.60
C GLU A 70 7.28 -6.58 20.03
N ASP A 71 5.96 -6.47 20.16
CA ASP A 71 5.10 -7.63 20.32
C ASP A 71 5.06 -8.49 19.05
N ALA A 72 4.53 -9.70 19.18
CA ALA A 72 4.52 -10.69 18.12
C ALA A 72 3.75 -10.25 16.85
N ASP A 73 2.69 -9.46 16.99
CA ASP A 73 1.91 -8.99 15.85
C ASP A 73 2.59 -7.81 15.16
N SER A 74 3.17 -6.87 15.92
CA SER A 74 3.98 -5.77 15.37
C SER A 74 5.17 -6.26 14.55
N LYS A 75 5.84 -7.34 14.97
CA LYS A 75 6.92 -7.97 14.19
C LYS A 75 6.46 -8.47 12.82
N CYS A 76 5.28 -9.09 12.78
CA CYS A 76 4.72 -9.57 11.52
C CYS A 76 4.29 -8.41 10.62
N ALA A 77 3.82 -7.30 11.19
CA ALA A 77 3.52 -6.07 10.46
C ALA A 77 4.78 -5.45 9.86
N LEU A 78 5.87 -5.40 10.62
CA LEU A 78 7.17 -4.94 10.13
C LEU A 78 7.67 -5.84 8.99
N TYR A 79 7.54 -7.17 9.12
CA TYR A 79 7.94 -8.11 8.07
C TYR A 79 7.27 -7.79 6.72
N HIS A 80 5.95 -7.61 6.70
CA HIS A 80 5.20 -7.26 5.48
C HIS A 80 5.63 -5.91 4.92
N LEU A 81 5.78 -4.88 5.78
CA LEU A 81 6.24 -3.56 5.37
C LEU A 81 7.64 -3.62 4.73
N GLU A 82 8.57 -4.33 5.35
CA GLU A 82 9.92 -4.51 4.83
C GLU A 82 9.93 -5.26 3.50
N GLU A 83 9.09 -6.28 3.32
CA GLU A 83 8.96 -7.00 2.05
C GLU A 83 8.52 -6.05 0.94
N ILE A 84 7.47 -5.25 1.17
CA ILE A 84 7.01 -4.23 0.22
C ILE A 84 8.15 -3.25 -0.12
N CYS A 85 8.86 -2.75 0.89
CA CYS A 85 9.94 -1.79 0.68
C CYS A 85 11.13 -2.39 -0.08
N ARG A 86 11.51 -3.64 0.21
CA ARG A 86 12.59 -4.36 -0.48
C ARG A 86 12.24 -4.68 -1.94
N LEU A 87 10.96 -4.94 -2.22
CA LEU A 87 10.50 -5.16 -3.59
C LEU A 87 10.35 -3.85 -4.37
N GLY A 88 10.01 -2.75 -3.67
CA GLY A 88 9.80 -1.44 -4.27
C GLY A 88 11.08 -0.66 -4.58
N GLY A 89 12.16 -0.86 -3.80
CA GLY A 89 13.40 -0.11 -3.98
C GLY A 89 14.65 -0.81 -3.45
N ASP A 90 15.80 -0.21 -3.75
CA ASP A 90 17.11 -0.70 -3.30
C ASP A 90 17.37 -0.34 -1.82
N THR A 91 16.76 0.75 -1.35
CA THR A 91 16.85 1.23 0.04
C THR A 91 15.51 1.77 0.48
N TYR A 92 15.26 1.81 1.79
CA TYR A 92 14.06 2.40 2.35
C TYR A 92 14.32 3.11 3.68
N GLU A 93 13.40 3.99 4.04
CA GLU A 93 13.35 4.79 5.25
C GLU A 93 11.95 4.66 5.84
N ILE A 94 11.86 4.34 7.14
CA ILE A 94 10.60 4.37 7.87
C ILE A 94 10.30 5.82 8.25
N LEU A 95 9.16 6.34 7.79
CA LEU A 95 8.71 7.70 8.07
C LEU A 95 7.80 7.75 9.30
N GLU A 96 7.03 6.69 9.52
CA GLU A 96 6.21 6.46 10.71
C GLU A 96 6.31 5.00 11.11
N ASP A 97 6.71 4.76 12.36
CA ASP A 97 6.85 3.42 12.91
C ASP A 97 5.51 2.67 12.92
N ILE A 98 5.61 1.34 12.87
CA ILE A 98 4.46 0.44 13.04
C ILE A 98 3.74 0.77 14.35
N HIS A 99 2.45 1.06 14.24
CA HIS A 99 1.60 1.34 15.39
C HIS A 99 0.22 0.70 15.22
N PRO A 100 -0.43 0.30 16.33
CA PRO A 100 -1.75 -0.30 16.27
C PRO A 100 -2.81 0.74 15.86
N VAL A 101 -3.74 0.32 15.02
CA VAL A 101 -4.91 1.11 14.60
C VAL A 101 -6.19 0.32 14.83
N LYS A 102 -7.31 1.04 14.95
CA LYS A 102 -8.63 0.42 15.12
C LYS A 102 -9.44 0.57 13.84
N LEU A 103 -9.94 -0.54 13.33
CA LEU A 103 -10.87 -0.55 12.20
C LEU A 103 -12.29 -0.36 12.70
N SER A 104 -13.12 0.34 11.92
CA SER A 104 -14.51 0.62 12.34
C SER A 104 -15.45 -0.56 12.11
N LYS A 105 -15.14 -1.43 11.13
CA LYS A 105 -16.05 -2.49 10.68
C LYS A 105 -15.47 -3.90 10.76
N ILE A 106 -14.20 -4.04 11.16
CA ILE A 106 -13.51 -5.32 11.29
C ILE A 106 -12.93 -5.39 12.72
N ASP A 107 -13.30 -6.42 13.47
CA ASP A 107 -12.77 -6.66 14.82
C ASP A 107 -11.57 -7.60 14.74
N ALA A 108 -10.41 -7.05 14.38
CA ALA A 108 -9.15 -7.77 14.27
C ALA A 108 -7.97 -6.85 14.61
N PRO A 109 -6.83 -7.38 15.08
CA PRO A 109 -5.61 -6.58 15.23
C PRO A 109 -5.20 -5.98 13.89
N ALA A 110 -4.92 -4.68 13.89
CA ALA A 110 -4.49 -3.95 12.70
C ALA A 110 -3.36 -2.98 13.03
N PHE A 111 -2.47 -2.77 12.07
CA PHE A 111 -1.24 -2.00 12.23
C PHE A 111 -1.02 -1.11 11.02
N ALA A 112 -0.68 0.15 11.24
CA ALA A 112 -0.34 1.09 10.17
C ALA A 112 1.11 1.56 10.29
N ALA A 113 1.67 2.01 9.17
CA ALA A 113 2.98 2.64 9.07
C ALA A 113 3.08 3.50 7.80
N ASP A 114 4.14 4.30 7.74
CA ASP A 114 4.54 5.07 6.56
C ASP A 114 6.02 4.80 6.27
N ALA A 115 6.34 4.52 5.02
CA ALA A 115 7.71 4.30 4.59
C ALA A 115 7.95 4.93 3.22
N ARG A 116 9.21 5.22 2.95
CA ARG A 116 9.70 5.68 1.65
C ARG A 116 10.76 4.74 1.17
N PHE A 117 10.66 4.27 -0.07
CA PHE A 117 11.70 3.47 -0.70
C PHE A 117 12.24 4.18 -1.94
N LYS A 118 13.52 3.95 -2.21
CA LYS A 118 14.26 4.58 -3.30
C LYS A 118 14.87 3.52 -4.19
N SER A 119 14.67 3.67 -5.49
CA SER A 119 15.37 2.90 -6.51
C SER A 119 16.51 3.73 -7.09
N ALA A 120 17.69 3.14 -7.15
CA ALA A 120 18.85 3.73 -7.78
C ALA A 120 18.54 4.07 -9.25
N ALA A 121 19.05 5.22 -9.71
CA ALA A 121 18.85 5.66 -11.07
C ALA A 121 19.43 4.65 -12.08
N LYS A 122 18.56 3.89 -12.76
CA LYS A 122 18.97 3.04 -13.89
C LYS A 122 19.03 3.90 -15.16
N PRO A 123 20.05 3.73 -16.02
CA PRO A 123 20.10 4.44 -17.29
C PRO A 123 18.86 4.05 -18.11
N SER A 124 18.06 5.04 -18.52
CA SER A 124 16.88 4.80 -19.34
C SER A 124 17.32 4.13 -20.65
N GLN A 125 16.87 2.91 -20.92
CA GLN A 125 16.93 2.35 -22.28
C GLN A 125 15.82 2.97 -23.12
N SER A 126 15.92 4.27 -23.41
CA SER A 126 15.21 4.84 -24.54
C SER A 126 15.94 4.37 -25.80
N ALA A 127 15.36 3.39 -26.50
CA ALA A 127 15.77 3.00 -27.83
C ALA A 127 15.49 4.17 -28.79
N GLY A 128 16.49 5.02 -29.01
CA GLY A 128 16.38 6.16 -29.92
C GLY A 128 17.74 6.83 -30.16
N THR A 129 18.34 6.54 -31.31
CA THR A 129 19.60 7.06 -31.80
C THR A 129 19.64 8.60 -31.93
N ALA A 130 20.58 9.26 -31.27
CA ALA A 130 21.47 10.32 -31.81
C ALA A 130 22.20 11.04 -30.66
N ALA A 131 23.42 11.50 -30.95
CA ALA A 131 24.37 12.07 -30.02
C ALA A 131 23.83 13.19 -29.12
N GLY A 132 24.19 13.16 -27.83
CA GLY A 132 24.52 14.40 -27.10
C GLY A 132 23.67 14.84 -25.91
N ILE A 133 22.72 14.05 -25.40
CA ILE A 133 22.05 14.39 -24.12
C ILE A 133 22.44 13.32 -23.10
N ARG A 134 23.28 13.68 -22.11
CA ARG A 134 23.38 12.91 -20.86
C ARG A 134 22.00 12.99 -20.23
N GLY A 135 21.18 11.94 -20.39
CA GLY A 135 19.93 11.82 -19.64
C GLY A 135 20.26 11.98 -18.16
N ALA A 136 19.56 12.89 -17.48
CA ALA A 136 19.71 13.03 -16.05
C ALA A 136 19.37 11.67 -15.41
N LEU A 137 20.32 11.12 -14.65
CA LEU A 137 20.05 9.99 -13.78
C LEU A 137 19.19 10.55 -12.64
N THR A 138 17.88 10.34 -12.70
CA THR A 138 16.97 10.71 -11.63
C THR A 138 16.72 9.50 -10.76
N GLU A 139 17.12 9.56 -9.50
CA GLU A 139 16.70 8.59 -8.49
C GLU A 139 15.17 8.66 -8.39
N LYS A 140 14.52 7.50 -8.36
CA LYS A 140 13.07 7.42 -8.18
C LYS A 140 12.79 7.14 -6.71
N SER A 141 11.90 7.92 -6.11
CA SER A 141 11.42 7.75 -4.75
C SER A 141 9.92 7.47 -4.80
N ASP A 142 9.46 6.52 -4.01
CA ASP A 142 8.04 6.28 -3.81
C ASP A 142 7.78 6.22 -2.30
N ALA A 143 6.64 6.78 -1.87
CA ALA A 143 6.17 6.69 -0.50
C ALA A 143 4.99 5.72 -0.41
N THR A 144 4.89 4.96 0.68
CA THR A 144 3.83 3.99 0.89
C THR A 144 3.17 4.18 2.25
N GLN A 145 1.85 4.38 2.23
CA GLN A 145 1.01 4.22 3.42
C GLN A 145 0.64 2.75 3.53
N PHE A 146 0.92 2.14 4.67
CA PHE A 146 0.75 0.72 4.91
C PHE A 146 -0.31 0.46 5.97
N LEU A 147 -1.11 -0.59 5.77
CA LEU A 147 -2.05 -1.14 6.73
C LEU A 147 -2.03 -2.66 6.66
N LEU A 148 -1.78 -3.31 7.79
CA LEU A 148 -1.95 -4.75 7.99
C LEU A 148 -3.20 -5.01 8.81
N ILE A 149 -3.99 -6.03 8.45
CA ILE A 149 -5.13 -6.53 9.23
C ILE A 149 -4.96 -8.03 9.43
N ARG A 150 -5.00 -8.48 10.69
CA ARG A 150 -4.56 -9.80 11.10
C ARG A 150 -5.74 -10.73 11.40
N LEU A 151 -6.17 -11.54 10.43
CA LEU A 151 -7.29 -12.48 10.59
C LEU A 151 -6.80 -13.84 11.11
N LYS A 152 -6.64 -13.95 12.43
CA LYS A 152 -6.03 -15.13 13.07
C LYS A 152 -6.78 -16.44 12.79
N GLU A 153 -8.11 -16.44 12.83
CA GLU A 153 -8.93 -17.65 12.63
C GLU A 153 -8.89 -18.14 11.18
N GLN A 154 -8.77 -17.21 10.24
CA GLN A 154 -8.72 -17.47 8.80
C GLN A 154 -7.31 -17.77 8.31
N THR A 155 -6.29 -17.63 9.17
CA THR A 155 -4.87 -17.76 8.79
C THR A 155 -4.47 -16.83 7.63
N THR A 156 -5.12 -15.67 7.55
CA THR A 156 -4.91 -14.66 6.50
C THR A 156 -4.47 -13.34 7.13
N ASP A 157 -3.57 -12.65 6.44
CA ASP A 157 -3.25 -11.25 6.68
C ASP A 157 -3.79 -10.44 5.47
N ILE A 158 -4.58 -9.38 5.71
CA ILE A 158 -4.97 -8.44 4.65
C ILE A 158 -3.99 -7.29 4.67
N VAL A 159 -3.35 -7.04 3.53
CA VAL A 159 -2.36 -5.97 3.37
C VAL A 159 -2.96 -4.91 2.45
N VAL A 160 -3.02 -3.66 2.92
CA VAL A 160 -3.43 -2.52 2.11
C VAL A 160 -2.26 -1.56 1.98
N THR A 161 -1.93 -1.18 0.75
CA THR A 161 -0.89 -0.20 0.46
C THR A 161 -1.45 0.93 -0.39
N ILE A 162 -1.08 2.17 -0.06
CA ILE A 162 -1.24 3.32 -0.95
C ILE A 162 0.15 3.80 -1.33
N THR A 163 0.56 3.52 -2.56
CA THR A 163 1.88 3.90 -3.08
C THR A 163 1.75 5.18 -3.89
N LEU A 164 2.55 6.19 -3.52
CA LEU A 164 2.69 7.47 -4.20
C LEU A 164 4.05 7.50 -4.92
N ASP A 165 4.03 7.71 -6.23
CA ASP A 165 5.23 8.03 -7.01
C ASP A 165 5.64 9.47 -6.69
N GLU A 166 6.73 9.64 -5.94
CA GLU A 166 7.16 10.95 -5.48
C GLU A 166 7.87 11.69 -6.62
N GLY A 167 7.15 12.65 -7.21
CA GLY A 167 7.68 13.64 -8.13
C GLY A 167 8.45 14.75 -7.41
N GLU A 168 8.02 16.01 -7.60
CA GLU A 168 8.68 17.14 -6.94
C GLU A 168 8.45 17.12 -5.40
N PRO A 169 9.48 17.38 -4.57
CA PRO A 169 9.39 17.17 -3.11
C PRO A 169 8.23 17.88 -2.40
N GLU A 170 7.94 19.13 -2.77
CA GLU A 170 6.87 19.92 -2.11
C GLU A 170 5.47 19.35 -2.43
N GLU A 171 5.27 18.92 -3.67
CA GLU A 171 4.02 18.28 -4.10
C GLU A 171 3.88 16.88 -3.49
N ALA A 172 4.98 16.14 -3.41
CA ALA A 172 5.05 14.81 -2.81
C ALA A 172 4.60 14.84 -1.34
N ASP A 173 5.11 15.75 -0.51
CA ASP A 173 4.71 15.85 0.89
C ASP A 173 3.22 16.18 1.08
N LYS A 174 2.69 17.06 0.22
CA LYS A 174 1.26 17.40 0.24
C LYS A 174 0.42 16.21 -0.17
N MET A 175 0.82 15.47 -1.20
CA MET A 175 0.10 14.29 -1.67
C MET A 175 0.20 13.13 -0.67
N ARG A 176 1.35 12.93 -0.02
CA ARG A 176 1.55 11.92 1.02
C ARG A 176 0.59 12.14 2.19
N ARG A 177 0.45 13.38 2.66
CA ARG A 177 -0.55 13.74 3.69
C ARG A 177 -1.99 13.44 3.24
N LYS A 178 -2.31 13.61 1.96
CA LYS A 178 -3.62 13.19 1.42
C LYS A 178 -3.77 11.67 1.44
N CYS A 179 -2.74 10.93 1.01
CA CYS A 179 -2.73 9.47 1.05
C CYS A 179 -2.91 8.94 2.48
N ALA A 180 -2.29 9.55 3.48
CA ALA A 180 -2.54 9.22 4.89
C ALA A 180 -4.02 9.40 5.28
N GLY A 181 -4.65 10.49 4.83
CA GLY A 181 -6.09 10.70 5.00
C GLY A 181 -6.95 9.67 4.26
N TYR A 182 -6.54 9.22 3.08
CA TYR A 182 -7.22 8.15 2.36
C TYR A 182 -7.08 6.81 3.08
N MET A 183 -5.90 6.51 3.64
CA MET A 183 -5.69 5.30 4.45
C MET A 183 -6.57 5.31 5.70
N ALA A 184 -6.69 6.45 6.38
CA ALA A 184 -7.62 6.60 7.51
C ALA A 184 -9.08 6.33 7.09
N HIS A 185 -9.51 6.82 5.92
CA HIS A 185 -10.85 6.53 5.39
C HIS A 185 -11.05 5.04 5.06
N ILE A 186 -10.02 4.37 4.55
CA ILE A 186 -10.04 2.91 4.33
C ILE A 186 -10.23 2.18 5.67
N GLN A 187 -9.55 2.59 6.74
CA GLN A 187 -9.71 2.00 8.08
C GLN A 187 -11.15 2.12 8.62
N GLU A 188 -11.88 3.17 8.22
CA GLU A 188 -13.28 3.40 8.60
C GLU A 188 -14.27 2.60 7.75
N THR A 189 -13.94 2.33 6.48
CA THR A 189 -14.93 1.86 5.49
C THR A 189 -14.73 0.44 5.02
N LEU A 190 -13.50 -0.10 5.08
CA LEU A 190 -13.17 -1.47 4.69
C LEU A 190 -13.99 -2.47 5.49
N GLN A 191 -14.67 -3.37 4.80
CA GLN A 191 -15.63 -4.28 5.37
C GLN A 191 -15.55 -5.65 4.68
N ILE A 192 -15.71 -6.70 5.50
CA ILE A 192 -15.88 -8.08 5.04
C ILE A 192 -17.37 -8.42 5.10
N HIS A 193 -17.93 -8.88 3.97
CA HIS A 193 -19.33 -9.29 3.83
C HIS A 193 -19.49 -10.80 3.80
N ASP A 194 -18.56 -11.51 3.16
CA ASP A 194 -18.58 -12.97 3.07
C ASP A 194 -17.27 -13.58 3.56
N TRP A 195 -17.32 -14.23 4.72
CA TRP A 195 -16.18 -14.89 5.34
C TRP A 195 -15.76 -16.20 4.63
N LYS A 196 -16.58 -16.74 3.73
CA LYS A 196 -16.22 -17.91 2.92
C LYS A 196 -15.06 -17.64 1.97
N LEU A 197 -14.76 -16.36 1.71
CA LEU A 197 -13.60 -15.94 0.94
C LEU A 197 -12.29 -16.59 1.44
N PHE A 198 -12.20 -16.85 2.74
CA PHE A 198 -10.97 -17.33 3.38
C PHE A 198 -10.91 -18.86 3.58
N GLY A 199 -11.93 -19.63 3.15
CA GLY A 199 -11.98 -21.09 3.29
C GLY A 199 -13.35 -21.64 3.68
#